data_AF-A0A7C8PYV9-F1
#
_entry.id   AF-A0A7C8PYV9-F1
#
_cell.length_a   1.000
_cell.length_b   1.000
_cell.length_c   1.000
_cell.angle_alpha   90.00
_cell.angle_beta   90.00
_cell.angle_gamma   90.00
#
_symmetry.space_group_name_H-M   'P 1'
#
loop_
_entity.id
_entity.type
_entity.pdbx_description
1 polymer ?
#
loop_
_entity_poly.entity_id
_entity_poly.type
_entity_poly.pdbx_seq_one_letter_code
_entity_poly.pdbx_strand_id
1 'polypeptide(L)'
;MLSFRHSVLNFGPDSQPLNLGLSARHETWVPDIESKERFCGDQSVNTKTCNLARISGYYSPNGNSTNIPFTLRSGSSTSDLIRGYFYDDVVTTNGVSVNLRFGVGDTWDVPPFLGLGIATSREKVSSSMSYIAALVEQGKIFEPYISFYDIRNPRGTGGQIVIGGVDRKKLYGGFTYWKGIGAPGEVPTPKVKVVANDGFEELYNKFIQPKKATALISLGTPFIVVPSDVLESLRFAVPIAFPLGSSDIKNYLYTTCDGTIDPSIAIEFDLQTVVVRIPLEDLKTVAPPRVYSSIGDIVANDSNICILSISSTDDIEGHSFILGGPFLRKAPSMFLTEINSHSRAYVVMKPSESQSETITAIAIASLNATEQEIIELGGPNSPRLDEIAGNEPANSKRKKKIIIAAAAGAGGGGGFLLIILVVFFLRFRKRVNLAAQPLIPAPAPDFVWKPRAHGSQGPEVQSIDSSNLKVNESTSKDSNTSMNFVRRTGAS
;
A
#
# COMPACT_ATOMS: atom_id res chain seq x y z
N MET A 1 -5.38 8.95 5.74
CA MET A 1 -4.39 9.74 4.95
C MET A 1 -3.77 8.82 3.90
N LEU A 2 -4.01 9.05 2.61
CA LEU A 2 -3.42 8.25 1.53
C LEU A 2 -2.09 8.92 1.11
N SER A 3 -0.98 8.41 1.63
CA SER A 3 0.35 8.88 1.23
C SER A 3 0.72 8.24 -0.11
N PHE A 4 0.37 8.89 -1.21
CA PHE A 4 0.86 8.54 -2.54
C PHE A 4 2.28 9.08 -2.70
N ARG A 5 3.20 8.21 -3.14
CA ARG A 5 4.60 8.59 -3.34
C ARG A 5 4.75 9.14 -4.74
N HIS A 6 5.15 10.40 -4.79
CA HIS A 6 5.43 11.08 -6.04
C HIS A 6 6.93 11.33 -6.15
N SER A 7 7.48 11.10 -7.33
CA SER A 7 8.76 11.66 -7.74
C SER A 7 8.50 12.99 -8.41
N VAL A 8 9.31 14.01 -8.12
CA VAL A 8 9.30 15.26 -8.88
C VAL A 8 10.07 15.02 -10.16
N LEU A 9 9.41 15.17 -11.30
CA LEU A 9 10.02 15.20 -12.63
C LEU A 9 9.76 16.57 -13.24
N ASN A 10 10.74 17.11 -13.95
CA ASN A 10 10.63 18.38 -14.64
C ASN A 10 10.32 18.14 -16.12
N PHE A 11 9.28 18.78 -16.63
CA PHE A 11 8.82 18.65 -18.00
C PHE A 11 9.12 19.92 -18.81
N GLY A 12 9.58 19.73 -20.02
CA GLY A 12 9.80 20.79 -20.99
C GLY A 12 11.01 21.67 -20.75
N PRO A 13 11.27 22.61 -21.68
CA PRO A 13 12.40 23.54 -21.59
C PRO A 13 12.30 24.46 -20.36
N ASP A 14 11.08 24.76 -19.93
CA ASP A 14 10.82 25.60 -18.74
C ASP A 14 10.95 24.83 -17.42
N SER A 15 11.31 23.53 -17.48
CA SER A 15 11.53 22.67 -16.32
C SER A 15 10.33 22.65 -15.37
N GLN A 16 9.12 22.50 -15.91
CA GLN A 16 7.89 22.48 -15.13
C GLN A 16 7.85 21.28 -14.18
N PRO A 17 7.83 21.49 -12.85
CA PRO A 17 7.86 20.39 -11.90
C PRO A 17 6.47 19.74 -11.79
N LEU A 18 6.42 18.42 -11.98
CA LEU A 18 5.23 17.59 -11.77
C LEU A 18 5.55 16.42 -10.85
N ASN A 19 4.59 16.09 -9.98
CA ASN A 19 4.67 15.01 -9.00
C ASN A 19 4.02 13.75 -9.60
N LEU A 20 4.83 12.77 -9.99
CA LEU A 20 4.35 11.52 -10.62
C LEU A 20 4.48 10.31 -9.69
N GLY A 21 3.44 9.47 -9.65
CA GLY A 21 3.51 8.16 -9.01
C GLY A 21 4.20 7.12 -9.89
N LEU A 22 4.76 6.07 -9.30
CA LEU A 22 5.18 4.92 -10.10
C LEU A 22 3.95 4.11 -10.52
N SER A 23 3.86 3.78 -11.82
CA SER A 23 2.82 2.90 -12.35
C SER A 23 3.47 1.66 -12.94
N ALA A 24 3.00 0.48 -12.54
CA ALA A 24 3.40 -0.79 -13.13
C ALA A 24 2.97 -0.95 -14.61
N ARG A 25 2.31 0.05 -15.19
CA ARG A 25 1.98 0.11 -16.62
C ARG A 25 3.13 0.71 -17.43
N HIS A 26 3.00 0.76 -18.76
CA HIS A 26 4.09 1.19 -19.63
C HIS A 26 4.01 2.69 -19.97
N GLU A 27 2.82 3.27 -19.96
CA GLU A 27 2.58 4.63 -20.42
C GLU A 27 2.90 5.65 -19.32
N THR A 28 3.61 6.71 -19.72
CA THR A 28 3.74 7.91 -18.90
C THR A 28 2.64 8.90 -19.26
N TRP A 29 1.98 9.51 -18.27
CA TRP A 29 0.94 10.51 -18.56
C TRP A 29 0.77 11.57 -17.46
N VAL A 30 0.28 12.74 -17.87
CA VAL A 30 0.07 13.94 -17.03
C VAL A 30 -1.24 14.66 -17.42
N PRO A 31 -1.94 15.37 -16.52
CA PRO A 31 -3.17 16.08 -16.85
C PRO A 31 -2.83 17.44 -17.46
N ASP A 32 -3.62 17.84 -18.45
CA ASP A 32 -3.50 19.14 -19.11
C ASP A 32 -3.93 20.29 -18.18
N ILE A 33 -3.24 21.42 -18.17
CA ILE A 33 -3.68 22.61 -17.45
C ILE A 33 -5.06 23.11 -17.89
N GLU A 34 -5.40 23.02 -19.18
CA GLU A 34 -6.68 23.49 -19.71
C GLU A 34 -7.86 22.64 -19.23
N SER A 35 -7.59 21.38 -18.92
CA SER A 35 -8.61 20.46 -18.40
C SER A 35 -8.99 20.74 -16.94
N LYS A 36 -8.20 21.54 -16.20
CA LYS A 36 -8.45 21.87 -14.80
C LYS A 36 -9.84 22.46 -14.59
N GLU A 37 -10.23 23.46 -15.37
CA GLU A 37 -11.54 24.11 -15.21
C GLU A 37 -12.68 23.20 -15.67
N ARG A 38 -12.49 22.51 -16.80
CA ARG A 38 -13.48 21.59 -17.36
C ARG A 38 -13.79 20.43 -16.42
N PHE A 39 -12.75 19.86 -15.81
CA PHE A 39 -12.86 18.64 -15.02
C PHE A 39 -13.06 18.90 -13.52
N CYS A 40 -12.48 19.99 -13.00
CA CYS A 40 -12.57 20.35 -11.58
C CYS A 40 -13.52 21.51 -11.27
N GLY A 41 -14.20 22.05 -12.30
CA GLY A 41 -15.25 23.07 -12.14
C GLY A 41 -16.50 22.54 -11.42
N ASP A 42 -16.85 21.26 -11.61
CA ASP A 42 -17.96 20.61 -10.90
C ASP A 42 -17.43 19.83 -9.67
N GLN A 43 -17.41 20.51 -8.53
CA GLN A 43 -16.89 19.95 -7.28
C GLN A 43 -17.71 18.76 -6.75
N SER A 44 -18.93 18.52 -7.25
CA SER A 44 -19.83 17.50 -6.72
C SER A 44 -19.53 16.07 -7.20
N VAL A 45 -18.96 15.91 -8.40
CA VAL A 45 -18.73 14.60 -9.03
C VAL A 45 -17.27 14.14 -8.91
N ASN A 46 -16.30 15.06 -9.01
CA ASN A 46 -14.88 14.70 -9.25
C ASN A 46 -13.90 15.15 -8.15
N THR A 47 -14.37 15.52 -6.96
CA THR A 47 -13.55 16.16 -5.90
C THR A 47 -12.28 15.37 -5.54
N LYS A 48 -12.35 14.03 -5.46
CA LYS A 48 -11.19 13.18 -5.09
C LYS A 48 -10.13 13.20 -6.18
N THR A 49 -10.57 13.00 -7.42
CA THR A 49 -9.73 12.97 -8.61
C THR A 49 -9.04 14.32 -8.84
N CYS A 50 -9.78 15.42 -8.67
CA CYS A 50 -9.25 16.77 -8.74
C CYS A 50 -8.25 17.12 -7.64
N ASN A 51 -8.50 16.67 -6.41
CA ASN A 51 -7.54 16.87 -5.32
C ASN A 51 -6.21 16.16 -5.59
N LEU A 52 -6.24 14.99 -6.21
CA LEU A 52 -5.02 14.27 -6.59
C LEU A 52 -4.32 14.95 -7.77
N ALA A 53 -5.05 15.37 -8.82
CA ALA A 53 -4.49 16.17 -9.91
C ALA A 53 -3.77 17.42 -9.37
N ARG A 54 -4.37 18.09 -8.38
CA ARG A 54 -3.78 19.27 -7.74
C ARG A 54 -2.49 18.97 -6.96
N ILE A 55 -2.39 17.80 -6.32
CA ILE A 55 -1.15 17.37 -5.64
C ILE A 55 -0.06 17.06 -6.68
N SER A 56 -0.48 16.41 -7.77
CA SER A 56 0.38 16.01 -8.86
C SER A 56 0.89 17.18 -9.71
N GLY A 57 0.09 18.25 -9.83
CA GLY A 57 0.32 19.34 -10.78
C GLY A 57 -0.34 19.06 -12.13
N TYR A 58 -0.44 20.11 -12.94
CA TYR A 58 -0.97 20.07 -14.30
C TYR A 58 0.12 20.48 -15.28
N TYR A 59 0.27 19.74 -16.36
CA TYR A 59 1.23 20.04 -17.42
C TYR A 59 0.70 21.19 -18.28
N SER A 60 1.56 22.19 -18.53
CA SER A 60 1.28 23.28 -19.47
C SER A 60 2.01 22.95 -20.77
N PRO A 61 1.30 22.58 -21.85
CA PRO A 61 1.95 22.11 -23.07
C PRO A 61 2.87 23.17 -23.70
N ASN A 62 4.18 22.94 -23.61
CA ASN A 62 5.20 23.72 -24.32
C ASN A 62 5.94 22.89 -25.39
N GLY A 63 5.81 21.55 -25.32
CA GLY A 63 6.29 20.62 -26.34
C GLY A 63 5.37 20.49 -27.56
N ASN A 64 5.83 19.75 -28.58
CA ASN A 64 5.06 19.53 -29.80
C ASN A 64 3.97 18.48 -29.59
N SER A 65 2.71 18.88 -29.74
CA SER A 65 1.60 17.92 -29.86
C SER A 65 1.77 17.10 -31.13
N THR A 66 1.62 15.79 -31.01
CA THR A 66 1.72 14.88 -32.15
C THR A 66 0.39 14.74 -32.93
N ASN A 67 -0.70 15.34 -32.44
CA ASN A 67 -2.08 15.08 -32.89
C ASN A 67 -2.51 13.60 -32.84
N ILE A 68 -1.70 12.73 -32.21
CA ILE A 68 -2.03 11.31 -32.04
C ILE A 68 -2.86 11.18 -30.76
N PRO A 69 -4.08 10.60 -30.84
CA PRO A 69 -4.91 10.43 -29.66
C PRO A 69 -4.25 9.46 -28.67
N PHE A 70 -4.30 9.83 -27.40
CA PHE A 70 -3.89 9.02 -26.26
C PHE A 70 -5.13 8.48 -25.56
N THR A 71 -5.11 7.20 -25.20
CA THR A 71 -6.13 6.61 -24.33
C THR A 71 -5.47 5.60 -23.40
N LEU A 72 -5.70 5.76 -22.10
CA LEU A 72 -5.23 4.84 -21.07
C LEU A 72 -6.39 4.39 -20.20
N ARG A 73 -6.58 3.07 -20.09
CA ARG A 73 -7.56 2.50 -19.16
C ARG A 73 -6.96 2.44 -17.77
N SER A 74 -7.46 3.19 -16.79
CA SER A 74 -6.86 3.22 -15.44
C SER A 74 -7.60 2.36 -14.40
N GLY A 75 -8.61 1.59 -14.81
CA GLY A 75 -9.35 0.67 -13.94
C GLY A 75 -9.67 -0.70 -14.58
N SER A 76 -10.41 -1.50 -13.82
CA SER A 76 -11.00 -2.77 -14.29
C SER A 76 -12.28 -2.56 -15.10
N SER A 77 -12.95 -1.41 -14.91
CA SER A 77 -14.10 -1.02 -15.73
C SER A 77 -13.68 -0.49 -17.10
N THR A 78 -14.51 -0.75 -18.10
CA THR A 78 -14.37 -0.20 -19.46
C THR A 78 -14.64 1.29 -19.54
N SER A 79 -15.30 1.87 -18.53
CA SER A 79 -15.55 3.32 -18.41
C SER A 79 -14.35 4.12 -17.91
N ASP A 80 -13.38 3.47 -17.26
CA ASP A 80 -12.31 4.14 -16.53
C ASP A 80 -11.17 4.54 -17.47
N LEU A 81 -11.43 5.53 -18.32
CA LEU A 81 -10.53 5.95 -19.39
C LEU A 81 -9.97 7.35 -19.10
N ILE A 82 -8.68 7.49 -19.32
CA ILE A 82 -7.99 8.75 -19.52
C ILE A 82 -7.87 8.94 -21.02
N ARG A 83 -8.25 10.11 -21.54
CA ARG A 83 -8.12 10.46 -22.95
C ARG A 83 -7.39 11.78 -23.10
N GLY A 84 -6.78 11.97 -24.27
CA GLY A 84 -6.11 13.21 -24.66
C GLY A 84 -5.21 12.97 -25.85
N TYR A 85 -4.00 13.53 -25.86
CA TYR A 85 -3.07 13.43 -26.98
C TYR A 85 -1.64 13.15 -26.52
N PHE A 86 -0.83 12.55 -27.40
CA PHE A 86 0.60 12.39 -27.15
C PHE A 86 1.37 13.68 -27.42
N TYR A 87 2.30 13.97 -26.53
CA TYR A 87 3.27 15.06 -26.66
C TYR A 87 4.68 14.50 -26.61
N ASP A 88 5.58 15.11 -27.38
CA ASP A 88 7.01 14.88 -27.31
C ASP A 88 7.66 16.05 -26.55
N ASP A 89 8.31 15.75 -25.42
CA ASP A 89 9.05 16.77 -24.67
C ASP A 89 10.23 16.19 -23.88
N VAL A 90 11.09 17.07 -23.38
CA VAL A 90 12.22 16.71 -22.50
C VAL A 90 11.69 16.49 -21.09
N VAL A 91 12.00 15.33 -20.51
CA VAL A 91 11.72 15.00 -19.12
C VAL A 91 13.04 14.89 -18.37
N THR A 92 13.18 15.67 -17.29
CA THR A 92 14.42 15.78 -16.51
C THR A 92 14.20 15.38 -15.06
N THR A 93 15.06 14.50 -14.55
CA THR A 93 15.06 14.06 -13.15
C THR A 93 16.49 13.99 -12.65
N ASN A 94 16.79 14.63 -11.51
CA ASN A 94 18.12 14.61 -10.90
C ASN A 94 19.27 14.95 -11.88
N GLY A 95 19.05 15.92 -12.77
CA GLY A 95 20.02 16.35 -13.78
C GLY A 95 20.15 15.45 -15.02
N VAL A 96 19.42 14.33 -15.07
CA VAL A 96 19.36 13.46 -16.26
C VAL A 96 18.12 13.80 -17.08
N SER A 97 18.33 14.19 -18.33
CA SER A 97 17.28 14.54 -19.29
C SER A 97 17.12 13.45 -20.35
N VAL A 98 15.88 13.17 -20.71
CA VAL A 98 15.50 12.21 -21.76
C VAL A 98 14.37 12.80 -22.61
N ASN A 99 14.43 12.62 -23.92
CA ASN A 99 13.30 12.94 -24.79
C ASN A 99 12.23 11.87 -24.61
N LEU A 100 11.01 12.24 -24.23
CA LEU A 100 9.94 11.28 -23.94
C LEU A 100 8.67 11.66 -24.69
N ARG A 101 8.04 10.65 -25.30
CA ARG A 101 6.65 10.72 -25.72
C ARG A 101 5.75 10.29 -24.57
N PHE A 102 4.84 11.14 -24.13
CA PHE A 102 3.91 10.83 -23.03
C PHE A 102 2.50 11.34 -23.32
N GLY A 103 1.52 10.74 -22.67
CA GLY A 103 0.11 11.13 -22.80
C GLY A 103 -0.19 12.39 -21.98
N VAL A 104 -0.82 13.37 -22.60
CA VAL A 104 -1.40 14.53 -21.90
C VAL A 104 -2.90 14.35 -21.91
N GLY A 105 -3.45 14.08 -20.72
CA GLY A 105 -4.87 13.80 -20.54
C GLY A 105 -5.69 15.09 -20.45
N ASP A 106 -6.67 15.23 -21.33
CA ASP A 106 -7.64 16.34 -21.32
C ASP A 106 -8.95 15.97 -20.60
N THR A 107 -9.19 14.67 -20.41
CA THR A 107 -10.35 14.07 -19.77
C THR A 107 -9.93 12.78 -19.05
N TRP A 108 -10.38 12.59 -17.82
CA TRP A 108 -10.08 11.38 -17.05
C TRP A 108 -11.09 11.16 -15.93
N ASP A 109 -11.70 9.99 -15.83
CA ASP A 109 -12.75 9.76 -14.81
C ASP A 109 -12.24 9.10 -13.53
N VAL A 110 -10.92 8.95 -13.42
CA VAL A 110 -10.26 8.23 -12.32
C VAL A 110 -9.14 9.06 -11.71
N PRO A 111 -8.91 8.93 -10.39
CA PRO A 111 -7.78 9.52 -9.70
C PRO A 111 -6.51 9.48 -10.55
N PRO A 112 -5.89 10.63 -10.88
CA PRO A 112 -4.66 10.64 -11.64
C PRO A 112 -3.54 10.07 -10.78
N PHE A 113 -3.42 8.75 -10.78
CA PHE A 113 -2.15 8.11 -10.53
C PHE A 113 -1.32 8.41 -11.76
N LEU A 114 -0.66 9.56 -11.75
CA LEU A 114 0.26 9.93 -12.82
C LEU A 114 1.28 8.84 -12.91
N GLY A 115 1.24 8.10 -14.01
CA GLY A 115 2.08 6.95 -14.17
C GLY A 115 3.41 7.41 -14.67
N LEU A 116 4.47 7.24 -13.91
CA LEU A 116 5.75 6.95 -14.53
C LEU A 116 5.68 5.48 -14.92
N GLY A 117 5.41 5.21 -16.20
CA GLY A 117 5.27 3.86 -16.69
C GLY A 117 6.61 3.14 -16.56
N ILE A 118 6.65 2.07 -15.75
CA ILE A 118 7.86 1.27 -15.55
C ILE A 118 7.82 -0.06 -16.29
N ALA A 119 6.68 -0.51 -16.81
CA ALA A 119 6.67 -1.70 -17.67
C ALA A 119 7.24 -1.36 -19.05
N THR A 120 7.96 -2.30 -19.65
CA THR A 120 8.23 -2.33 -21.09
C THR A 120 6.97 -2.89 -21.74
N SER A 121 6.38 -2.15 -22.68
CA SER A 121 5.06 -2.47 -23.23
C SER A 121 4.94 -3.93 -23.70
N ARG A 122 3.88 -4.63 -23.28
CA ARG A 122 3.48 -5.93 -23.87
C ARG A 122 2.54 -5.77 -25.04
N GLU A 123 1.89 -4.62 -25.14
CA GLU A 123 0.82 -4.35 -26.08
C GLU A 123 1.29 -3.23 -27.01
N LYS A 124 1.50 -3.55 -28.30
CA LYS A 124 1.82 -2.60 -29.38
C LYS A 124 0.72 -1.55 -29.64
N VAL A 125 -0.09 -1.23 -28.64
CA VAL A 125 -1.29 -0.39 -28.74
C VAL A 125 -0.91 1.10 -28.70
N SER A 126 0.29 1.45 -28.21
CA SER A 126 0.84 2.79 -28.41
C SER A 126 2.30 2.73 -28.86
N SER A 127 2.67 3.62 -29.78
CA SER A 127 4.07 3.84 -30.19
C SER A 127 4.88 4.59 -29.11
N SER A 128 4.35 4.73 -27.89
CA SER A 128 5.04 5.42 -26.81
C SER A 128 5.87 4.45 -26.00
N MET A 129 7.15 4.78 -25.88
CA MET A 129 8.09 4.05 -25.05
C MET A 129 7.91 4.45 -23.59
N SER A 130 8.10 3.51 -22.66
CA SER A 130 8.08 3.82 -21.23
C SER A 130 9.27 4.71 -20.84
N TYR A 131 9.16 5.44 -19.74
CA TYR A 131 10.24 6.34 -19.30
C TYR A 131 11.57 5.59 -19.11
N ILE A 132 11.49 4.37 -18.57
CA ILE A 132 12.65 3.55 -18.29
C ILE A 132 13.27 3.01 -19.58
N ALA A 133 12.45 2.60 -20.54
CA ALA A 133 12.94 2.20 -21.85
C ALA A 133 13.58 3.40 -22.58
N ALA A 134 13.06 4.62 -22.42
CA ALA A 134 13.64 5.83 -22.99
C ALA A 134 15.02 6.14 -22.44
N LEU A 135 15.23 5.93 -21.14
CA LEU A 135 16.55 6.05 -20.52
C LEU A 135 17.54 5.02 -21.07
N VAL A 136 17.11 3.79 -21.35
CA VAL A 136 17.97 2.77 -21.97
C VAL A 136 18.31 3.14 -23.41
N GLU A 137 17.30 3.44 -24.25
CA GLU A 137 17.50 3.75 -25.67
C GLU A 137 18.43 4.96 -25.87
N GLN A 138 18.29 5.98 -25.01
CA GLN A 138 19.11 7.20 -25.07
C GLN A 138 20.42 7.10 -24.27
N GLY A 139 20.82 5.87 -23.90
CA GLY A 139 22.11 5.59 -23.26
C GLY A 139 22.31 6.24 -21.90
N LYS A 140 21.23 6.53 -21.18
CA LYS A 140 21.26 7.13 -19.83
C LYS A 140 21.45 6.07 -18.74
N ILE A 141 21.02 4.84 -19.00
CA ILE A 141 21.26 3.65 -18.16
C ILE A 141 21.52 2.43 -19.08
N PHE A 142 22.20 1.41 -18.56
CA PHE A 142 22.53 0.21 -19.35
C PHE A 142 21.36 -0.75 -19.53
N GLU A 143 20.62 -1.01 -18.44
CA GLU A 143 19.47 -1.90 -18.43
C GLU A 143 18.34 -1.26 -17.61
N PRO A 144 17.08 -1.67 -17.83
CA PRO A 144 15.92 -1.00 -17.27
C PRO A 144 15.68 -1.35 -15.79
N TYR A 145 16.72 -1.54 -14.98
CA TYR A 145 16.56 -1.83 -13.55
C TYR A 145 15.97 -0.65 -12.80
N ILE A 146 15.09 -0.95 -11.86
CA ILE A 146 14.49 0.02 -10.97
C ILE A 146 14.47 -0.60 -9.59
N SER A 147 15.00 0.11 -8.62
CA SER A 147 14.89 -0.29 -7.23
C SER A 147 14.20 0.76 -6.39
N PHE A 148 13.49 0.29 -5.37
CA PHE A 148 12.75 1.15 -4.49
C PHE A 148 12.73 0.60 -3.08
N TYR A 149 12.78 1.53 -2.14
CA TYR A 149 12.75 1.28 -0.71
C TYR A 149 12.12 2.47 -0.01
N ASP A 150 11.57 2.25 1.19
CA ASP A 150 10.97 3.30 2.01
C ASP A 150 11.49 3.25 3.45
N ILE A 151 12.60 3.94 3.67
CA ILE A 151 13.30 4.08 4.96
C ILE A 151 12.94 5.39 5.68
N ARG A 152 11.68 5.84 5.59
CA ARG A 152 11.25 7.09 6.23
C ARG A 152 11.77 7.22 7.66
N ASN A 153 12.43 8.35 7.92
CA ASN A 153 12.73 8.77 9.27
C ASN A 153 11.44 9.33 9.94
N PRO A 154 11.44 9.51 11.27
CA PRO A 154 10.31 10.10 11.99
C PRO A 154 9.92 11.52 11.53
N ARG A 155 10.78 12.21 10.76
CA ARG A 155 10.52 13.54 10.19
C ARG A 155 9.82 13.49 8.84
N GLY A 156 9.40 12.32 8.38
CA GLY A 156 8.61 12.15 7.15
C GLY A 156 9.42 12.18 5.86
N THR A 157 10.73 12.47 5.91
CA THR A 157 11.63 12.33 4.76
C THR A 157 12.09 10.88 4.66
N GLY A 158 11.89 10.26 3.50
CA GLY A 158 12.55 9.01 3.17
C GLY A 158 11.78 8.16 2.18
N GLY A 159 12.49 7.14 1.72
CA GLY A 159 12.17 6.36 0.54
C GLY A 159 12.68 6.98 -0.74
N GLN A 160 13.24 6.15 -1.60
CA GLN A 160 13.91 6.55 -2.83
C GLN A 160 13.62 5.53 -3.92
N ILE A 161 13.62 6.02 -5.15
CA ILE A 161 13.61 5.21 -6.36
C ILE A 161 14.99 5.40 -6.99
N VAL A 162 15.67 4.30 -7.28
CA VAL A 162 16.96 4.29 -7.97
C VAL A 162 16.72 3.64 -9.33
N ILE A 163 17.07 4.36 -10.40
CA ILE A 163 16.92 3.89 -11.78
C ILE A 163 18.30 3.50 -12.29
N GLY A 164 18.40 2.36 -12.97
CA GLY A 164 19.65 1.79 -13.49
C GLY A 164 20.54 1.11 -12.45
N GLY A 165 20.10 0.98 -11.19
CA GLY A 165 20.96 0.46 -10.13
C GLY A 165 20.28 0.17 -8.80
N VAL A 166 21.10 -0.13 -7.80
CA VAL A 166 20.69 -0.42 -6.41
C VAL A 166 21.54 0.37 -5.42
N ASP A 167 20.95 0.78 -4.30
CA ASP A 167 21.65 1.46 -3.22
C ASP A 167 22.12 0.45 -2.16
N ARG A 168 23.38 0.02 -2.29
CA ARG A 168 23.97 -1.06 -1.46
C ARG A 168 23.97 -0.74 0.04
N LYS A 169 24.01 0.52 0.42
CA LYS A 169 24.02 0.92 1.83
C LYS A 169 22.65 0.76 2.49
N LYS A 170 21.58 0.72 1.70
CA LYS A 170 20.19 0.63 2.17
C LYS A 170 19.65 -0.78 2.17
N LEU A 171 20.47 -1.76 1.85
CA LEU A 171 20.10 -3.16 1.83
C LEU A 171 20.87 -3.93 2.90
N TYR A 172 20.25 -5.03 3.32
CA TYR A 172 20.71 -5.93 4.35
C TYR A 172 20.66 -7.35 3.79
N GLY A 173 21.77 -8.09 3.95
CA GLY A 173 21.93 -9.39 3.32
C GLY A 173 21.95 -9.31 1.78
N GLY A 174 21.70 -10.45 1.12
CA GLY A 174 21.56 -10.54 -0.33
C GLY A 174 20.10 -10.56 -0.79
N PHE A 175 19.91 -10.60 -2.10
CA PHE A 175 18.59 -10.69 -2.72
C PHE A 175 18.10 -12.14 -2.84
N THR A 176 16.81 -12.37 -2.61
CA THR A 176 16.09 -13.41 -3.34
C THR A 176 15.61 -12.80 -4.65
N TYR A 177 15.84 -13.45 -5.79
CA TYR A 177 15.31 -12.97 -7.06
C TYR A 177 14.71 -14.09 -7.88
N TRP A 178 13.74 -13.71 -8.72
CA TRP A 178 13.05 -14.59 -9.63
C TRP A 178 13.08 -13.99 -11.02
N LYS A 179 13.36 -14.85 -12.00
CA LYS A 179 13.37 -14.51 -13.41
C LYS A 179 12.25 -15.26 -14.11
N GLY A 180 11.51 -14.60 -15.00
CA GLY A 180 10.55 -15.29 -15.85
C GLY A 180 9.20 -15.64 -15.22
N ILE A 181 8.88 -15.12 -14.04
CA ILE A 181 7.63 -15.47 -13.33
C ILE A 181 6.41 -14.85 -14.00
N GLY A 182 6.51 -13.59 -14.42
CA GLY A 182 5.32 -12.82 -14.77
C GLY A 182 5.64 -11.40 -15.19
N ALA A 183 4.68 -10.50 -14.96
CA ALA A 183 4.92 -9.07 -15.06
C ALA A 183 5.91 -8.59 -13.98
N PRO A 184 6.55 -7.42 -14.17
CA PRO A 184 7.41 -6.82 -13.13
C PRO A 184 6.65 -6.67 -11.81
N GLY A 185 7.26 -7.12 -10.72
CA GLY A 185 6.63 -7.13 -9.39
C GLY A 185 5.91 -8.42 -9.03
N GLU A 186 5.68 -9.33 -9.98
CA GLU A 186 5.22 -10.67 -9.65
C GLU A 186 6.34 -11.49 -9.02
N VAL A 187 6.00 -12.21 -7.96
CA VAL A 187 6.87 -13.12 -7.23
C VAL A 187 6.12 -14.42 -6.91
N PRO A 188 6.80 -15.54 -6.67
CA PRO A 188 6.15 -16.72 -6.12
C PRO A 188 5.45 -16.38 -4.80
N THR A 189 4.30 -17.00 -4.57
CA THR A 189 3.52 -16.74 -3.36
C THR A 189 4.35 -16.99 -2.11
N PRO A 190 4.52 -15.99 -1.22
CA PRO A 190 5.24 -16.19 0.03
C PRO A 190 4.47 -17.12 0.96
N LYS A 191 5.20 -17.83 1.83
CA LYS A 191 4.55 -18.47 2.97
C LYS A 191 4.27 -17.39 4.02
N VAL A 192 3.03 -17.32 4.49
CA VAL A 192 2.59 -16.30 5.45
C VAL A 192 2.22 -16.94 6.77
N LYS A 193 2.68 -16.32 7.86
CA LYS A 193 2.23 -16.64 9.22
C LYS A 193 2.07 -15.35 10.02
N VAL A 194 1.14 -15.38 10.95
CA VAL A 194 1.08 -14.38 12.02
C VAL A 194 1.99 -14.88 13.13
N VAL A 195 2.80 -14.01 13.71
CA VAL A 195 3.66 -14.32 14.86
C VAL A 195 3.21 -13.45 16.01
N ALA A 196 2.93 -14.07 17.15
CA ALA A 196 2.65 -13.39 18.41
C ALA A 196 3.20 -14.22 19.57
N ASN A 197 3.63 -13.53 20.63
CA ASN A 197 4.23 -14.14 21.82
C ASN A 197 3.23 -14.19 23.00
N ASP A 198 1.96 -14.48 22.74
CA ASP A 198 0.89 -14.47 23.74
C ASP A 198 0.54 -15.87 24.28
N GLY A 199 1.26 -16.90 23.81
CA GLY A 199 1.05 -18.31 24.19
C GLY A 199 0.00 -19.04 23.34
N PHE A 200 -0.60 -18.39 22.34
CA PHE A 200 -1.54 -18.99 21.38
C PHE A 200 -0.87 -19.30 20.02
N GLU A 201 0.44 -19.46 20.03
CA GLU A 201 1.28 -19.72 18.86
C GLU A 201 0.72 -20.81 17.93
N GLU A 202 0.17 -21.90 18.46
CA GLU A 202 -0.40 -22.99 17.66
C GLU A 202 -1.65 -22.59 16.85
N LEU A 203 -2.39 -21.56 17.28
CA LEU A 203 -3.64 -21.12 16.62
C LEU A 203 -3.37 -20.30 15.35
N TYR A 204 -2.27 -19.56 15.28
CA TYR A 204 -2.00 -18.64 14.18
C TYR A 204 -0.60 -18.79 13.53
N ASN A 205 0.31 -19.60 14.08
CA ASN A 205 1.62 -19.91 13.45
C ASN A 205 1.51 -20.97 12.34
N LYS A 206 0.30 -21.40 11.95
CA LYS A 206 0.14 -22.30 10.82
C LYS A 206 0.29 -21.51 9.53
N PHE A 207 1.23 -21.93 8.69
CA PHE A 207 1.36 -21.37 7.36
C PHE A 207 0.06 -21.56 6.58
N ILE A 208 -0.44 -20.43 6.07
CA ILE A 208 -1.65 -20.40 5.28
C ILE A 208 -1.34 -20.92 3.89
N GLN A 209 -2.18 -21.84 3.42
CA GLN A 209 -1.99 -22.48 2.12
C GLN A 209 -2.38 -21.50 1.02
N PRO A 210 -1.46 -21.17 0.12
CA PRO A 210 -1.74 -20.21 -0.93
C PRO A 210 -2.73 -20.78 -1.95
N LYS A 211 -3.72 -19.97 -2.32
CA LYS A 211 -4.73 -20.36 -3.32
C LYS A 211 -4.20 -20.29 -4.75
N LYS A 212 -3.23 -19.41 -5.00
CA LYS A 212 -2.60 -19.13 -6.30
C LYS A 212 -1.08 -19.12 -6.18
N ALA A 213 -0.39 -19.35 -7.30
CA ALA A 213 1.06 -19.54 -7.32
C ALA A 213 1.89 -18.25 -7.18
N THR A 214 1.30 -17.08 -7.43
CA THR A 214 2.01 -15.79 -7.41
C THR A 214 1.40 -14.78 -6.45
N ALA A 215 2.25 -13.85 -5.99
CA ALA A 215 1.89 -12.61 -5.31
C ALA A 215 2.38 -11.41 -6.14
N LEU A 216 1.75 -10.26 -5.96
CA LEU A 216 2.08 -9.02 -6.67
C LEU A 216 2.61 -7.97 -5.71
N ILE A 217 3.80 -7.44 -5.98
CA ILE A 217 4.31 -6.23 -5.32
C ILE A 217 3.70 -5.02 -6.03
N SER A 218 2.83 -4.28 -5.34
CA SER A 218 2.12 -3.14 -5.93
C SER A 218 2.48 -1.83 -5.23
N LEU A 219 3.23 -0.99 -5.93
CA LEU A 219 3.66 0.33 -5.42
C LEU A 219 2.49 1.29 -5.19
N GLY A 220 1.42 1.17 -5.99
CA GLY A 220 0.24 2.03 -5.92
C GLY A 220 -0.77 1.61 -4.85
N THR A 221 -0.71 0.36 -4.37
CA THR A 221 -1.68 -0.16 -3.40
C THR A 221 -1.30 0.31 -1.98
N PRO A 222 -2.14 1.08 -1.27
CA PRO A 222 -1.76 1.67 0.02
C PRO A 222 -1.84 0.70 1.21
N PHE A 223 -2.35 -0.52 1.00
CA PHE A 223 -2.54 -1.59 2.00
C PHE A 223 -1.96 -2.91 1.50
N ILE A 224 -1.82 -3.89 2.39
CA ILE A 224 -1.54 -5.27 2.01
C ILE A 224 -2.88 -5.99 1.80
N VAL A 225 -3.03 -6.73 0.71
CA VAL A 225 -4.21 -7.59 0.49
C VAL A 225 -3.81 -9.03 0.75
N VAL A 226 -4.52 -9.68 1.65
CA VAL A 226 -4.31 -11.07 2.05
C VAL A 226 -5.56 -11.92 1.80
N PRO A 227 -5.44 -13.25 1.71
CA PRO A 227 -6.59 -14.13 1.77
C PRO A 227 -7.34 -14.01 3.11
N SER A 228 -8.64 -14.31 3.10
CA SER A 228 -9.52 -14.10 4.27
C SER A 228 -9.05 -14.84 5.52
N ASP A 229 -8.47 -16.03 5.39
CA ASP A 229 -7.93 -16.82 6.52
C ASP A 229 -6.74 -16.16 7.23
N VAL A 230 -5.91 -15.40 6.52
CA VAL A 230 -4.85 -14.57 7.12
C VAL A 230 -5.47 -13.46 7.96
N LEU A 231 -6.49 -12.80 7.43
CA LEU A 231 -7.17 -11.71 8.14
C LEU A 231 -7.90 -12.23 9.38
N GLU A 232 -8.58 -13.39 9.30
CA GLU A 232 -9.20 -14.03 10.46
C GLU A 232 -8.16 -14.37 11.53
N SER A 233 -7.00 -14.91 11.15
CA SER A 233 -5.90 -15.21 12.09
C SER A 233 -5.43 -13.94 12.81
N LEU A 234 -5.37 -12.81 12.11
CA LEU A 234 -5.01 -11.51 12.68
C LEU A 234 -6.08 -10.95 13.62
N ARG A 235 -7.37 -11.23 13.40
CA ARG A 235 -8.44 -10.77 14.31
C ARG A 235 -8.27 -11.30 15.71
N PHE A 236 -7.76 -12.51 15.86
CA PHE A 236 -7.49 -13.10 17.18
C PHE A 236 -6.24 -12.49 17.85
N ALA A 237 -5.27 -12.02 17.06
CA ALA A 237 -4.05 -11.42 17.57
C ALA A 237 -4.19 -9.93 17.92
N VAL A 238 -5.24 -9.24 17.43
CA VAL A 238 -5.47 -7.82 17.70
C VAL A 238 -6.47 -7.66 18.85
N PRO A 239 -6.06 -7.09 20.01
CA PRO A 239 -6.86 -7.11 21.24
C PRO A 239 -8.18 -6.33 21.18
N ILE A 240 -8.31 -5.39 20.22
CA ILE A 240 -9.54 -4.64 19.97
C ILE A 240 -9.77 -4.64 18.47
N ALA A 241 -10.54 -5.61 17.98
CA ALA A 241 -11.08 -5.64 16.62
C ALA A 241 -12.60 -5.45 16.71
N PHE A 242 -13.13 -4.35 16.20
CA PHE A 242 -14.57 -4.10 16.20
C PHE A 242 -15.25 -4.97 15.13
N PRO A 243 -16.17 -5.89 15.50
CA PRO A 243 -17.00 -6.58 14.52
C PRO A 243 -18.04 -5.60 14.01
N LEU A 244 -17.89 -5.17 12.76
CA LEU A 244 -18.77 -4.16 12.16
C LEU A 244 -19.74 -4.85 11.21
N GLY A 245 -21.03 -4.57 11.40
CA GLY A 245 -22.15 -5.30 10.80
C GLY A 245 -22.38 -5.09 9.30
N SER A 246 -21.58 -4.29 8.60
CA SER A 246 -21.71 -4.08 7.15
C SER A 246 -20.72 -4.94 6.36
N SER A 247 -21.16 -5.44 5.20
CA SER A 247 -20.37 -6.30 4.31
C SER A 247 -19.04 -5.66 3.88
N ASP A 248 -19.02 -4.34 3.68
CA ASP A 248 -17.85 -3.62 3.17
C ASP A 248 -16.74 -3.45 4.22
N ILE A 249 -17.11 -3.52 5.50
CA ILE A 249 -16.20 -3.32 6.62
C ILE A 249 -15.55 -4.63 7.08
N LYS A 250 -16.13 -5.79 6.74
CA LYS A 250 -15.59 -7.12 7.06
C LYS A 250 -14.17 -7.34 6.54
N ASN A 251 -13.80 -6.65 5.47
CA ASN A 251 -12.50 -6.84 4.83
C ASN A 251 -11.36 -6.07 5.49
N TYR A 252 -11.59 -5.34 6.59
CA TYR A 252 -10.57 -4.53 7.25
C TYR A 252 -10.54 -4.81 8.76
N LEU A 253 -9.41 -4.48 9.39
CA LEU A 253 -9.26 -4.51 10.85
C LEU A 253 -9.24 -3.09 11.39
N TYR A 254 -9.99 -2.86 12.47
CA TYR A 254 -10.09 -1.57 13.14
C TYR A 254 -9.66 -1.73 14.59
N THR A 255 -8.99 -0.71 15.11
CA THR A 255 -8.55 -0.63 16.50
C THR A 255 -8.58 0.84 16.93
N THR A 256 -8.28 1.13 18.19
CA THR A 256 -8.13 2.53 18.63
C THR A 256 -6.71 3.02 18.29
N CYS A 257 -6.57 4.29 17.91
CA CYS A 257 -5.25 4.82 17.53
C CYS A 257 -4.30 4.95 18.74
N ASP A 258 -4.85 5.19 19.93
CA ASP A 258 -4.12 5.22 21.22
C ASP A 258 -3.83 3.83 21.78
N GLY A 259 -4.57 2.80 21.35
CA GLY A 259 -4.35 1.42 21.77
C GLY A 259 -2.99 0.92 21.27
N THR A 260 -2.17 0.41 22.17
CA THR A 260 -0.87 -0.17 21.81
C THR A 260 -1.06 -1.62 21.37
N ILE A 261 -0.61 -1.98 20.17
CA ILE A 261 -0.46 -3.39 19.78
C ILE A 261 0.92 -3.86 20.24
N ASP A 262 0.99 -5.03 20.86
CA ASP A 262 2.26 -5.61 21.29
C ASP A 262 3.21 -5.70 20.07
N PRO A 263 4.41 -5.08 20.13
CA PRO A 263 5.33 -5.01 18.99
C PRO A 263 5.91 -6.37 18.60
N SER A 264 5.77 -7.39 19.45
CA SER A 264 6.09 -8.77 19.10
C SER A 264 5.07 -9.37 18.12
N ILE A 265 3.86 -8.82 18.04
CA ILE A 265 2.82 -9.25 17.11
C ILE A 265 3.11 -8.71 15.71
N ALA A 266 3.32 -9.61 14.76
CA ALA A 266 3.71 -9.28 13.41
C ALA A 266 3.14 -10.26 12.39
N ILE A 267 3.07 -9.84 11.13
CA ILE A 267 2.91 -10.74 9.99
C ILE A 267 4.28 -10.97 9.35
N GLU A 268 4.63 -12.23 9.09
CA GLU A 268 5.86 -12.63 8.40
C GLU A 268 5.55 -13.18 7.02
N PHE A 269 6.24 -12.64 6.01
CA PHE A 269 6.24 -13.12 4.63
C PHE A 269 7.59 -13.80 4.38
N ASP A 270 7.58 -15.13 4.29
CA ASP A 270 8.75 -15.94 3.95
C ASP A 270 8.83 -16.09 2.42
N LEU A 271 9.87 -15.46 1.86
CA LEU A 271 10.23 -15.41 0.44
C LEU A 271 11.53 -16.19 0.22
N GLN A 272 11.63 -17.39 0.81
CA GLN A 272 12.76 -18.32 0.74
C GLN A 272 13.94 -17.90 1.62
N THR A 273 14.93 -17.19 1.08
CA THR A 273 16.11 -16.74 1.83
C THR A 273 15.87 -15.40 2.54
N VAL A 274 14.76 -14.74 2.24
CA VAL A 274 14.37 -13.43 2.79
C VAL A 274 13.04 -13.57 3.52
N VAL A 275 13.00 -13.10 4.77
CA VAL A 275 11.76 -13.03 5.57
C VAL A 275 11.46 -11.58 5.89
N VAL A 276 10.35 -11.07 5.37
CA VAL A 276 9.87 -9.71 5.65
C VAL A 276 8.90 -9.77 6.83
N ARG A 277 9.29 -9.18 7.96
CA ARG A 277 8.49 -9.10 9.18
C ARG A 277 7.91 -7.70 9.37
N ILE A 278 6.58 -7.62 9.45
CA ILE A 278 5.84 -6.36 9.61
C ILE A 278 5.06 -6.40 10.92
N PRO A 279 5.50 -5.67 11.95
CA PRO A 279 4.73 -5.49 13.17
C PRO A 279 3.35 -4.90 12.88
N LEU A 280 2.31 -5.39 13.56
CA LEU A 280 0.95 -4.92 13.30
C LEU A 280 0.74 -3.46 13.72
N GLU A 281 1.49 -2.98 14.71
CA GLU A 281 1.51 -1.56 15.08
C GLU A 281 1.89 -0.67 13.87
N ASP A 282 2.79 -1.14 13.01
CA ASP A 282 3.19 -0.41 11.79
C ASP A 282 2.13 -0.44 10.69
N LEU A 283 1.02 -1.15 10.87
CA LEU A 283 -0.11 -1.13 9.94
C LEU A 283 -1.15 -0.07 10.33
N LYS A 284 -1.13 0.45 11.56
CA LYS A 284 -2.12 1.43 12.03
C LYS A 284 -2.06 2.72 11.22
N THR A 285 -3.22 3.17 10.76
CA THR A 285 -3.42 4.47 10.13
C THR A 285 -4.76 5.05 10.56
N VAL A 286 -4.86 6.37 10.70
CA VAL A 286 -6.10 7.03 11.10
C VAL A 286 -7.20 6.73 10.09
N ALA A 287 -8.34 6.23 10.59
CA ALA A 287 -9.47 5.90 9.75
C ALA A 287 -10.02 7.18 9.07
N PRO A 288 -10.36 7.14 7.77
CA PRO A 288 -10.90 8.31 7.10
C PRO A 288 -12.29 8.67 7.65
N PRO A 289 -12.69 9.95 7.64
CA PRO A 289 -13.94 10.41 8.26
C PRO A 289 -15.22 9.67 7.82
N ARG A 290 -15.25 9.18 6.58
CA ARG A 290 -16.39 8.43 6.02
C ARG A 290 -16.60 7.07 6.67
N VAL A 291 -15.59 6.51 7.33
CA VAL A 291 -15.74 5.25 8.06
C VAL A 291 -16.60 5.47 9.31
N TYR A 292 -16.49 6.62 9.98
CA TYR A 292 -17.31 6.92 11.16
C TYR A 292 -18.82 6.85 10.87
N SER A 293 -19.26 7.36 9.70
CA SER A 293 -20.66 7.27 9.30
C SER A 293 -21.16 5.85 9.01
N SER A 294 -20.26 4.94 8.65
CA SER A 294 -20.61 3.54 8.34
C SER A 294 -20.50 2.62 9.57
N ILE A 295 -19.88 3.08 10.65
CA ILE A 295 -19.69 2.35 11.91
C ILE A 295 -20.91 2.50 12.85
N GLY A 296 -21.84 3.40 12.54
CA GLY A 296 -23.03 3.68 13.34
C GLY A 296 -22.73 4.58 14.54
N ASP A 297 -23.78 5.17 15.11
CA ASP A 297 -23.71 6.21 16.15
C ASP A 297 -22.99 5.77 17.43
N ILE A 298 -22.81 4.46 17.65
CA ILE A 298 -22.20 3.89 18.86
C ILE A 298 -20.71 4.26 19.01
N VAL A 299 -20.03 4.60 17.91
CA VAL A 299 -18.60 5.00 17.92
C VAL A 299 -18.39 6.44 17.42
N ALA A 300 -19.46 7.19 17.15
CA ALA A 300 -19.38 8.53 16.58
C ALA A 300 -18.72 9.58 17.49
N ASN A 301 -18.59 9.29 18.79
CA ASN A 301 -17.93 10.17 19.76
C ASN A 301 -16.42 9.92 19.89
N ASP A 302 -15.91 8.77 19.42
CA ASP A 302 -14.47 8.46 19.48
C ASP A 302 -13.80 8.83 18.16
N SER A 303 -13.28 10.05 18.10
CA SER A 303 -12.43 10.57 17.01
C SER A 303 -11.09 9.83 16.81
N ASN A 304 -10.91 8.68 17.47
CA ASN A 304 -9.63 7.99 17.63
C ASN A 304 -9.63 6.56 17.09
N ILE A 305 -10.35 6.30 15.99
CA ILE A 305 -10.33 4.99 15.33
C ILE A 305 -9.19 4.92 14.32
N CYS A 306 -8.41 3.85 14.39
CA CYS A 306 -7.41 3.49 13.40
C CYS A 306 -7.85 2.25 12.62
N ILE A 307 -7.55 2.25 11.34
CA ILE A 307 -7.64 1.08 10.48
C ILE A 307 -6.24 0.48 10.33
N LEU A 308 -6.12 -0.84 10.37
CA LEU A 308 -4.88 -1.50 9.97
C LEU A 308 -4.83 -1.52 8.44
N SER A 309 -3.70 -1.12 7.87
CA SER A 309 -3.45 -1.04 6.42
C SER A 309 -3.30 -2.43 5.78
N ILE A 310 -4.22 -3.32 6.10
CA ILE A 310 -4.35 -4.67 5.59
C ILE A 310 -5.82 -4.93 5.31
N SER A 311 -6.10 -5.58 4.20
CA SER A 311 -7.45 -5.98 3.82
C SER A 311 -7.49 -7.42 3.35
N SER A 312 -8.69 -8.02 3.37
CA SER A 312 -8.93 -9.33 2.78
C SER A 312 -9.75 -9.27 1.52
N THR A 313 -9.40 -10.12 0.56
CA THR A 313 -10.31 -10.58 -0.48
C THR A 313 -9.87 -11.98 -0.93
N ASP A 314 -10.84 -12.85 -1.17
CA ASP A 314 -10.56 -14.18 -1.74
C ASP A 314 -10.44 -14.15 -3.26
N ASP A 315 -10.84 -13.05 -3.89
CA ASP A 315 -10.72 -12.83 -5.32
C ASP A 315 -9.73 -11.68 -5.60
N ILE A 316 -8.45 -12.02 -5.55
CA ILE A 316 -7.36 -11.13 -5.96
C ILE A 316 -7.01 -11.51 -7.40
N GLU A 317 -7.20 -10.60 -8.36
CA GLU A 317 -6.92 -10.74 -9.80
C GLU A 317 -5.71 -11.63 -10.12
N GLY A 318 -5.90 -12.95 -10.28
CA GLY A 318 -4.80 -13.90 -10.55
C GLY A 318 -3.75 -14.13 -9.45
N HIS A 319 -3.72 -13.39 -8.34
CA HIS A 319 -2.69 -13.49 -7.29
C HIS A 319 -3.22 -14.01 -5.94
N SER A 320 -2.34 -14.51 -5.06
CA SER A 320 -2.69 -14.86 -3.67
C SER A 320 -2.57 -13.67 -2.72
N PHE A 321 -1.71 -12.71 -3.04
CA PHE A 321 -1.42 -11.56 -2.19
C PHE A 321 -1.12 -10.33 -3.05
N ILE A 322 -1.50 -9.15 -2.54
CA ILE A 322 -0.98 -7.87 -3.03
C ILE A 322 -0.14 -7.25 -1.91
N LEU A 323 1.16 -7.18 -2.13
CA LEU A 323 2.15 -6.63 -1.21
C LEU A 323 2.31 -5.14 -1.50
N GLY A 324 1.43 -4.34 -0.90
CA GLY A 324 1.37 -2.90 -1.10
C GLY A 324 2.31 -2.09 -0.21
N GLY A 325 2.03 -0.80 -0.07
CA GLY A 325 2.83 0.17 0.66
C GLY A 325 3.40 -0.31 2.00
N PRO A 326 2.62 -0.90 2.93
CA PRO A 326 3.14 -1.36 4.22
C PRO A 326 4.22 -2.44 4.14
N PHE A 327 4.28 -3.22 3.05
CA PHE A 327 5.34 -4.19 2.79
C PHE A 327 6.69 -3.50 2.53
N LEU A 328 6.65 -2.30 1.94
CA LEU A 328 7.81 -1.51 1.57
C LEU A 328 8.22 -0.51 2.65
N ARG A 329 7.29 -0.11 3.52
CA ARG A 329 7.46 1.06 4.41
C ARG A 329 7.11 0.81 5.85
N LYS A 330 7.82 1.49 6.75
CA LYS A 330 7.34 1.70 8.11
C LYS A 330 6.24 2.77 8.10
N ALA A 331 5.13 2.54 8.80
CA ALA A 331 4.21 3.64 9.08
C ALA A 331 4.91 4.62 10.05
N PRO A 332 4.63 5.92 9.95
CA PRO A 332 5.08 6.86 10.97
C PRO A 332 4.34 6.54 12.28
N SER A 333 4.92 5.68 13.11
CA SER A 333 4.47 5.51 14.49
C SER A 333 5.05 6.66 15.31
N MET A 334 4.17 7.40 15.98
CA MET A 334 4.50 8.56 16.82
C MET A 334 5.22 8.14 18.13
N PHE A 335 5.23 6.85 18.47
CA PHE A 335 5.57 6.36 19.81
C PHE A 335 6.43 5.09 19.79
N LEU A 336 7.55 5.04 19.07
CA LEU A 336 8.52 3.95 19.30
C LEU A 336 9.97 4.43 19.17
N THR A 337 10.60 4.66 20.33
CA THR A 337 12.05 4.62 20.51
C THR A 337 12.47 3.18 20.78
N GLU A 338 13.28 2.62 19.88
CA GLU A 338 13.95 1.30 19.95
C GLU A 338 13.09 0.04 19.68
N ILE A 339 13.51 -0.74 18.67
CA ILE A 339 14.00 -2.14 18.75
C ILE A 339 14.24 -2.67 17.31
N ASN A 340 15.33 -3.41 17.17
CA ASN A 340 16.01 -3.88 15.95
C ASN A 340 15.30 -5.00 15.15
N SER A 341 13.96 -5.09 15.14
CA SER A 341 13.23 -6.21 14.49
C SER A 341 12.32 -5.80 13.33
N HIS A 342 12.39 -4.54 12.90
CA HIS A 342 11.55 -4.01 11.83
C HIS A 342 12.22 -4.25 10.48
N SER A 343 11.81 -5.27 9.75
CA SER A 343 12.28 -5.51 8.38
C SER A 343 11.29 -4.93 7.38
N ARG A 344 11.79 -4.27 6.34
CA ARG A 344 10.98 -3.85 5.18
C ARG A 344 11.59 -4.38 3.91
N ALA A 345 10.78 -4.54 2.87
CA ALA A 345 11.31 -4.99 1.60
C ALA A 345 12.06 -3.85 0.90
N TYR A 346 13.28 -4.15 0.48
CA TYR A 346 13.98 -3.46 -0.59
C TYR A 346 13.68 -4.25 -1.86
N VAL A 347 13.14 -3.61 -2.89
CA VAL A 347 12.72 -4.33 -4.10
C VAL A 347 13.48 -3.81 -5.31
N VAL A 348 13.83 -4.73 -6.21
CA VAL A 348 14.38 -4.45 -7.53
C VAL A 348 13.46 -5.07 -8.56
N MET A 349 13.21 -4.36 -9.65
CA MET A 349 12.49 -4.86 -10.82
C MET A 349 13.32 -4.60 -12.07
N LYS A 350 13.36 -5.57 -12.98
CA LYS A 350 13.81 -5.42 -14.37
C LYS A 350 12.61 -5.74 -15.28
N PRO A 351 11.87 -4.74 -15.77
CA PRO A 351 10.94 -4.92 -16.87
C PRO A 351 11.67 -5.41 -18.14
N SER A 352 11.02 -6.29 -18.89
CA SER A 352 11.42 -6.73 -20.23
C SER A 352 10.18 -7.04 -21.06
N GLU A 353 10.27 -6.83 -22.37
CA GLU A 353 9.23 -7.23 -23.33
C GLU A 353 9.06 -8.74 -23.33
N SER A 354 10.18 -9.47 -23.18
CA SER A 354 10.17 -10.92 -23.01
C SER A 354 9.87 -11.26 -21.55
N GLN A 355 8.75 -11.95 -21.31
CA GLN A 355 8.41 -12.43 -19.97
C GLN A 355 9.54 -13.26 -19.37
N SER A 356 10.26 -14.08 -20.15
CA SER A 356 11.35 -14.91 -19.64
C SER A 356 12.55 -14.12 -19.12
N GLU A 357 12.61 -12.81 -19.39
CA GLU A 357 13.68 -11.91 -18.98
C GLU A 357 13.27 -10.92 -17.90
N THR A 358 11.99 -10.89 -17.51
CA THR A 358 11.56 -10.07 -16.38
C THR A 358 12.20 -10.57 -15.10
N ILE A 359 12.68 -9.65 -14.27
CA ILE A 359 13.26 -9.97 -12.96
C ILE A 359 12.52 -9.19 -11.89
N THR A 360 12.18 -9.87 -10.80
CA THR A 360 11.81 -9.24 -9.53
C THR A 360 12.75 -9.76 -8.47
N ALA A 361 13.33 -8.89 -7.65
CA ALA A 361 14.20 -9.25 -6.54
C ALA A 361 13.76 -8.53 -5.26
N ILE A 362 13.90 -9.20 -4.12
CA ILE A 362 13.59 -8.66 -2.80
C ILE A 362 14.79 -8.91 -1.88
N ALA A 363 15.18 -7.88 -1.13
CA ALA A 363 16.08 -7.95 0.02
C ALA A 363 15.42 -7.24 1.21
N ILE A 364 16.12 -7.18 2.35
CA ILE A 364 15.67 -6.39 3.51
C ILE A 364 16.26 -4.98 3.42
N ALA A 365 15.43 -3.96 3.61
CA ALA A 365 15.84 -2.57 3.70
C ALA A 365 16.48 -2.26 5.06
N SER A 366 17.63 -1.60 5.03
CA SER A 366 18.34 -1.10 6.21
C SER A 366 17.74 0.24 6.66
N LEU A 367 16.83 0.20 7.63
CA LEU A 367 16.08 1.37 8.10
C LEU A 367 16.94 2.49 8.72
N ASN A 368 18.14 2.15 9.20
CA ASN A 368 19.04 3.09 9.88
C ASN A 368 20.15 3.63 8.96
N ALA A 369 20.21 3.20 7.70
CA ALA A 369 21.27 3.62 6.80
C ALA A 369 21.03 5.06 6.32
N THR A 370 21.99 5.95 6.57
CA THR A 370 21.99 7.34 6.09
C THR A 370 22.82 7.51 4.83
N GLU A 371 23.94 6.78 4.72
CA GLU A 371 24.81 6.73 3.54
C GLU A 371 24.10 6.17 2.31
N GLN A 372 24.60 6.53 1.13
CA GLN A 372 24.17 6.01 -0.17
C GLN A 372 25.38 5.45 -0.92
N GLU A 373 25.18 4.35 -1.60
CA GLU A 373 26.17 3.77 -2.52
C GLU A 373 25.43 3.12 -3.68
N ILE A 374 25.34 3.86 -4.79
CA ILE A 374 24.65 3.37 -5.98
C ILE A 374 25.57 2.46 -6.77
N ILE A 375 25.16 1.20 -6.91
CA ILE A 375 25.78 0.20 -7.77
C ILE A 375 24.95 0.14 -9.06
N GLU A 376 25.57 0.50 -10.17
CA GLU A 376 24.95 0.39 -11.50
C GLU A 376 24.79 -1.08 -11.91
N LEU A 377 23.67 -1.38 -12.57
CA LEU A 377 23.32 -2.72 -13.02
C LEU A 377 23.23 -2.81 -14.54
N GLY A 378 23.57 -3.99 -15.07
CA GLY A 378 23.42 -4.32 -16.50
C GLY A 378 24.54 -3.82 -17.41
N GLY A 379 25.51 -3.07 -16.90
CA GLY A 379 26.71 -2.69 -17.65
C GLY A 379 27.71 -3.85 -17.83
N PRO A 380 28.68 -3.74 -18.75
CA PRO A 380 29.64 -4.82 -19.05
C PRO A 380 30.46 -5.30 -17.86
N ASN A 381 30.69 -4.41 -16.89
CA ASN A 381 31.44 -4.67 -15.66
C ASN A 381 30.54 -4.56 -14.42
N SER A 382 29.22 -4.47 -14.59
CA SER A 382 28.29 -4.39 -13.47
C SER A 382 28.19 -5.74 -12.77
N PRO A 383 28.16 -5.77 -11.42
CA PRO A 383 27.91 -7.00 -10.69
C PRO A 383 26.50 -7.52 -10.98
N ARG A 384 26.33 -8.84 -10.84
CA ARG A 384 25.00 -9.46 -10.90
C ARG A 384 24.25 -9.23 -9.59
N LEU A 385 22.91 -9.34 -9.64
CA LEU A 385 22.07 -9.12 -8.46
C LEU A 385 22.42 -10.07 -7.28
N ASP A 386 22.82 -11.31 -7.57
CA ASP A 386 23.24 -12.31 -6.59
C ASP A 386 24.62 -12.03 -5.98
N GLU A 387 25.42 -11.19 -6.62
CA GLU A 387 26.74 -10.76 -6.13
C GLU A 387 26.65 -9.53 -5.22
N ILE A 388 25.48 -8.87 -5.17
CA ILE A 388 25.26 -7.68 -4.36
C ILE A 388 24.71 -8.09 -3.00
N ALA A 389 25.51 -7.84 -1.97
CA ALA A 389 25.11 -7.97 -0.58
C ALA A 389 25.27 -6.63 0.15
N GLY A 390 24.35 -6.39 1.08
CA GLY A 390 24.35 -5.22 1.94
C GLY A 390 25.14 -5.42 3.20
N ASN A 391 24.88 -4.54 4.17
CA ASN A 391 25.49 -4.67 5.48
C ASN A 391 24.97 -5.92 6.19
N GLU A 392 25.88 -6.72 6.76
CA GLU A 392 25.50 -7.74 7.73
C GLU A 392 25.06 -7.09 9.05
N PRO A 393 24.18 -7.74 9.83
CA PRO A 393 23.85 -7.25 11.16
C PRO A 393 25.13 -7.28 12.00
N ALA A 394 25.36 -6.23 12.79
CA ALA A 394 26.46 -6.25 13.76
C ALA A 394 26.40 -7.45 14.73
N ASN A 395 25.25 -8.15 14.83
CA ASN A 395 25.02 -9.29 15.71
C ASN A 395 25.07 -10.69 15.06
N SER A 396 25.36 -10.87 13.75
CA SER A 396 25.49 -12.23 13.15
C SER A 396 26.73 -12.99 13.65
N LYS A 397 27.74 -12.30 14.19
CA LYS A 397 29.00 -12.91 14.66
C LYS A 397 28.90 -13.67 15.99
N ARG A 398 27.72 -14.01 16.50
CA ARG A 398 27.60 -15.11 17.48
C ARG A 398 27.62 -16.45 16.73
N LYS A 399 28.81 -16.88 16.32
CA LYS A 399 29.08 -18.31 16.09
C LYS A 399 28.67 -19.04 17.37
N LYS A 400 27.50 -19.69 17.38
CA LYS A 400 27.16 -20.68 18.39
C LYS A 400 28.24 -21.77 18.28
N LYS A 401 29.24 -21.74 19.16
CA LYS A 401 30.00 -22.95 19.50
C LYS A 401 28.96 -23.91 20.07
N ILE A 402 28.49 -24.84 19.25
CA ILE A 402 27.75 -26.00 19.73
C ILE A 402 28.77 -26.79 20.54
N ILE A 403 28.77 -26.58 21.86
CA ILE A 403 29.41 -27.50 22.79
C ILE A 403 28.50 -28.72 22.80
N ILE A 404 28.89 -29.75 22.06
CA ILE A 404 28.28 -31.08 22.17
C ILE A 404 28.74 -31.63 23.52
N ALA A 405 27.97 -31.33 24.57
CA ALA A 405 28.08 -32.05 25.83
C ALA A 405 27.39 -33.41 25.62
N ALA A 406 28.20 -34.45 25.44
CA ALA A 406 27.74 -35.83 25.50
C ALA A 406 27.25 -36.12 26.93
N ALA A 407 25.94 -36.11 27.14
CA ALA A 407 25.33 -36.60 28.36
C ALA A 407 25.17 -38.12 28.26
N ALA A 408 26.18 -38.84 28.73
CA ALA A 408 26.07 -40.25 29.06
C ALA A 408 25.34 -40.39 30.41
N GLY A 409 24.36 -41.29 30.46
CA GLY A 409 24.13 -42.10 31.67
C GLY A 409 22.92 -41.77 32.55
N ALA A 410 21.95 -42.69 32.46
CA ALA A 410 21.34 -43.41 33.57
C ALA A 410 20.24 -42.74 34.41
N GLY A 411 19.01 -43.26 34.21
CA GLY A 411 18.19 -43.81 35.31
C GLY A 411 17.43 -42.82 36.18
N GLY A 412 16.13 -42.62 35.90
CA GLY A 412 15.20 -41.99 36.84
C GLY A 412 14.11 -41.09 36.26
N GLY A 413 13.61 -41.37 35.04
CA GLY A 413 12.74 -40.45 34.30
C GLY A 413 11.22 -40.52 34.58
N GLY A 414 10.76 -41.31 35.56
CA GLY A 414 9.31 -41.49 35.82
C GLY A 414 8.71 -40.45 36.77
N GLY A 415 9.45 -40.04 37.80
CA GLY A 415 8.93 -39.16 38.86
C GLY A 415 8.94 -37.67 38.52
N PHE A 416 9.92 -37.23 37.72
CA PHE A 416 10.15 -35.79 37.50
C PHE A 416 9.09 -35.15 36.57
N LEU A 417 8.59 -35.89 35.58
CA LEU A 417 7.52 -35.44 34.69
C LEU A 417 6.17 -35.32 35.41
N LEU A 418 5.88 -36.23 36.35
CA LEU A 418 4.67 -36.16 37.17
C LEU A 418 4.69 -34.98 38.14
N ILE A 419 5.84 -34.66 38.74
CA ILE A 419 5.98 -33.49 39.63
C ILE A 419 5.80 -32.19 38.83
N ILE A 420 6.36 -32.09 37.62
CA ILE A 420 6.17 -30.92 36.76
C ILE A 420 4.69 -30.76 36.36
N LEU A 421 4.00 -31.85 36.00
CA LEU A 421 2.57 -31.82 35.67
C LEU A 421 1.69 -31.44 36.88
N VAL A 422 1.99 -31.95 38.07
CA VAL A 422 1.25 -31.62 39.30
C VAL A 422 1.45 -30.16 39.71
N VAL A 423 2.68 -29.64 39.63
CA VAL A 423 2.97 -28.23 39.92
C VAL A 423 2.31 -27.31 38.89
N PHE A 424 2.29 -27.71 37.61
CA PHE A 424 1.59 -26.98 36.55
C PHE A 424 0.07 -26.95 36.79
N PHE A 425 -0.53 -28.09 37.12
CA PHE A 425 -1.98 -28.20 37.38
C PHE A 425 -2.41 -27.43 38.65
N LEU A 426 -1.60 -27.45 39.71
CA LEU A 426 -1.87 -26.68 40.94
C LEU A 426 -1.74 -25.17 40.72
N ARG A 427 -0.78 -24.71 39.90
CA ARG A 427 -0.68 -23.29 39.52
C ARG A 427 -1.83 -22.84 38.63
N PHE A 428 -2.29 -23.70 37.72
CA PHE A 428 -3.43 -23.42 36.85
C PHE A 428 -4.73 -23.25 37.66
N ARG A 429 -4.99 -24.17 38.62
CA ARG A 429 -6.18 -24.11 39.48
C ARG A 429 -6.19 -22.92 40.42
N LYS A 430 -5.03 -22.42 40.85
CA LYS A 430 -4.92 -21.22 41.70
C LYS A 430 -5.25 -19.93 40.94
N ARG A 431 -5.07 -19.89 39.61
CA ARG A 431 -5.42 -18.71 38.78
C ARG A 431 -6.91 -18.60 38.48
N VAL A 432 -7.62 -19.72 38.33
CA VAL A 432 -9.06 -19.71 38.06
C VAL A 432 -9.88 -19.22 39.28
N ASN A 433 -9.37 -19.40 40.50
CA ASN A 433 -10.06 -18.98 41.73
C ASN A 433 -9.77 -17.53 42.17
N LEU A 434 -8.98 -16.76 41.42
CA LEU A 434 -8.66 -15.35 41.73
C LEU A 434 -9.45 -14.34 40.85
N ALA A 435 -10.40 -14.82 40.05
CA ALA A 435 -11.29 -14.00 39.23
C ALA A 435 -12.69 -13.76 39.85
N ALA A 436 -12.79 -13.73 41.17
CA ALA A 436 -13.95 -13.13 41.85
C ALA A 436 -13.58 -11.70 42.24
N GLN A 437 -14.02 -10.73 41.44
CA GLN A 437 -13.85 -9.31 41.75
C GLN A 437 -14.66 -8.93 43.00
N PRO A 438 -14.15 -8.05 43.88
CA PRO A 438 -14.96 -7.44 44.92
C PRO A 438 -15.94 -6.42 44.30
N LEU A 439 -17.21 -6.50 44.71
CA LEU A 439 -18.24 -5.52 44.40
C LEU A 439 -17.84 -4.13 44.92
N ILE A 440 -17.68 -3.18 44.00
CA ILE A 440 -17.51 -1.75 44.30
C ILE A 440 -18.89 -1.20 44.70
N PRO A 441 -19.04 -0.52 45.86
CA PRO A 441 -20.31 0.09 46.23
C PRO A 441 -20.58 1.34 45.39
N ALA A 442 -21.86 1.55 45.03
CA ALA A 442 -22.31 2.68 44.24
C ALA A 442 -21.99 4.03 44.91
N PRO A 443 -21.57 5.07 44.16
CA PRO A 443 -21.33 6.39 44.72
C PRO A 443 -22.66 7.10 45.04
N ALA A 444 -22.67 7.82 46.15
CA ALA A 444 -23.77 8.68 46.60
C ALA A 444 -24.02 9.85 45.62
N PRO A 445 -25.27 10.33 45.50
CA PRO A 445 -25.54 11.55 44.75
C PRO A 445 -25.05 12.74 45.57
N ASP A 446 -24.43 13.73 44.92
CA ASP A 446 -24.59 15.16 45.18
C ASP A 446 -23.45 15.96 44.54
N PHE A 447 -23.70 16.50 43.34
CA PHE A 447 -23.13 17.79 42.95
C PHE A 447 -24.05 18.49 41.95
N VAL A 448 -24.80 19.47 42.47
CA VAL A 448 -25.67 20.35 41.68
C VAL A 448 -24.80 21.43 41.05
N TRP A 449 -24.61 21.37 39.73
CA TRP A 449 -23.95 22.42 38.97
C TRP A 449 -24.97 23.51 38.61
N LYS A 450 -24.81 24.72 39.18
CA LYS A 450 -25.56 25.91 38.76
C LYS A 450 -24.82 26.60 37.61
N PRO A 451 -25.44 26.81 36.42
CA PRO A 451 -24.81 27.57 35.37
C PRO A 451 -24.75 29.06 35.72
N ARG A 452 -23.57 29.64 35.57
CA ARG A 452 -23.32 31.08 35.64
C ARG A 452 -23.72 31.70 34.30
N ALA A 453 -24.67 32.64 34.34
CA ALA A 453 -25.11 33.39 33.18
C ALA A 453 -23.97 34.25 32.63
N HIS A 454 -23.64 34.09 31.36
CA HIS A 454 -22.92 35.08 30.58
C HIS A 454 -23.81 35.48 29.41
N GLY A 455 -24.20 36.76 29.42
CA GLY A 455 -24.86 37.40 28.30
C GLY A 455 -23.89 37.65 27.17
N SER A 456 -24.35 37.40 25.96
CA SER A 456 -23.85 38.05 24.76
C SER A 456 -25.00 38.18 23.78
N GLN A 457 -25.41 39.42 23.56
CA GLN A 457 -26.30 39.82 22.48
C GLN A 457 -25.66 39.41 21.14
N GLY A 458 -26.44 38.73 20.30
CA GLY A 458 -26.15 38.46 18.89
C GLY A 458 -27.44 38.69 18.09
N PRO A 459 -27.34 39.19 16.85
CA PRO A 459 -28.46 39.81 16.16
C PRO A 459 -29.50 38.80 15.66
N GLU A 460 -30.73 39.29 15.70
CA GLU A 460 -31.99 38.73 15.23
C GLU A 460 -31.90 38.15 13.81
N VAL A 461 -32.01 36.83 13.69
CA VAL A 461 -32.22 36.14 12.41
C VAL A 461 -33.72 35.92 12.25
N GLN A 462 -34.31 36.62 11.28
CA GLN A 462 -35.70 36.47 10.87
C GLN A 462 -35.99 35.04 10.40
N SER A 463 -37.06 34.46 10.95
CA SER A 463 -37.63 33.20 10.49
C SER A 463 -38.24 33.37 9.10
N ILE A 464 -37.73 32.64 8.11
CA ILE A 464 -38.40 32.52 6.81
C ILE A 464 -39.48 31.44 6.94
N ASP A 465 -40.71 31.90 6.71
CA ASP A 465 -41.96 31.17 6.72
C ASP A 465 -42.02 30.13 5.59
N SER A 466 -42.07 28.86 5.94
CA SER A 466 -42.20 27.73 5.01
C SER A 466 -43.67 27.40 4.75
N SER A 467 -44.39 28.37 4.18
CA SER A 467 -45.70 28.14 3.56
C SER A 467 -45.76 28.82 2.20
N ASN A 468 -45.41 28.07 1.14
CA ASN A 468 -45.96 28.19 -0.22
C ASN A 468 -45.15 27.33 -1.20
N LEU A 469 -45.51 26.05 -1.31
CA LEU A 469 -45.20 25.25 -2.48
C LEU A 469 -46.50 24.60 -2.96
N LYS A 470 -47.20 25.35 -3.83
CA LYS A 470 -48.27 24.81 -4.67
C LYS A 470 -47.64 23.87 -5.68
N VAL A 471 -47.99 22.59 -5.57
CA VAL A 471 -47.82 21.59 -6.62
C VAL A 471 -48.79 21.95 -7.75
N ASN A 472 -48.26 22.32 -8.92
CA ASN A 472 -49.03 22.34 -10.15
C ASN A 472 -48.66 21.10 -10.97
N GLU A 473 -49.59 20.15 -11.03
CA GLU A 473 -49.66 19.15 -12.08
C GLU A 473 -49.92 19.84 -13.43
N SER A 474 -49.12 19.50 -14.44
CA SER A 474 -49.55 19.63 -15.83
C SER A 474 -49.04 18.45 -16.65
N THR A 475 -50.00 17.63 -17.04
CA THR A 475 -49.97 16.62 -18.09
C THR A 475 -49.34 17.11 -19.39
N SER A 476 -48.50 16.28 -20.02
CA SER A 476 -48.25 16.33 -21.47
C SER A 476 -48.15 14.92 -22.04
N LYS A 477 -48.92 14.72 -23.10
CA LYS A 477 -49.15 13.50 -23.87
C LYS A 477 -48.01 13.19 -24.86
N ASP A 478 -47.89 11.90 -25.14
CA ASP A 478 -47.63 11.22 -26.42
C ASP A 478 -46.53 11.75 -27.37
N SER A 479 -45.51 10.90 -27.59
CA SER A 479 -45.29 10.30 -28.91
C SER A 479 -44.28 9.14 -28.83
N ASN A 480 -44.78 7.92 -29.00
CA ASN A 480 -44.01 6.71 -29.26
C ASN A 480 -43.40 6.76 -30.67
N THR A 481 -42.11 6.45 -30.80
CA THR A 481 -41.55 6.00 -32.08
C THR A 481 -40.52 4.90 -31.81
N SER A 482 -40.89 3.67 -32.16
CA SER A 482 -40.06 2.48 -32.15
C SER A 482 -39.20 2.42 -33.42
N MET A 483 -37.91 2.17 -33.29
CA MET A 483 -37.06 1.71 -34.40
C MET A 483 -36.57 0.30 -34.12
N ASN A 484 -37.02 -0.61 -34.99
CA ASN A 484 -36.55 -1.99 -35.10
C ASN A 484 -35.14 -2.01 -35.72
N PHE A 485 -34.20 -2.73 -35.09
CA PHE A 485 -32.93 -3.09 -35.71
C PHE A 485 -33.05 -4.48 -36.35
N VAL A 486 -32.97 -4.51 -37.68
CA VAL A 486 -32.96 -5.73 -38.49
C VAL A 486 -31.55 -6.30 -38.56
N ARG A 487 -31.44 -7.57 -38.18
CA ARG A 487 -30.27 -8.45 -38.31
C ARG A 487 -30.17 -8.89 -39.78
N ARG A 488 -29.03 -8.67 -40.44
CA ARG A 488 -28.72 -9.30 -41.74
C ARG A 488 -27.41 -10.08 -41.65
N THR A 489 -27.55 -11.41 -41.63
CA THR A 489 -26.55 -12.38 -42.06
C THR A 489 -26.54 -12.45 -43.58
N GLY A 490 -25.36 -12.49 -44.19
CA GLY A 490 -25.18 -12.77 -45.60
C GLY A 490 -23.92 -13.59 -45.80
N ALA A 491 -24.10 -14.81 -46.29
CA ALA A 491 -23.05 -15.70 -46.74
C ALA A 491 -22.77 -15.45 -48.23
N SER A 492 -21.49 -15.47 -48.59
CA SER A 492 -20.95 -15.96 -49.87
C SER A 492 -19.43 -16.00 -49.76
#